data_AF-A0A4Q5UF42-F1
#
_entry.id   AF-A0A4Q5UF42-F1
#
_cell.length_a   1.000
_cell.length_b   1.000
_cell.length_c   1.000
_cell.angle_alpha   90.00
_cell.angle_beta   90.00
_cell.angle_gamma   90.00
#
_symmetry.space_group_name_H-M   'P 1'
#
loop_
_entity.id
_entity.type
_entity.pdbx_description
1 polymer ?
#
loop_
_entity_poly.entity_id
_entity_poly.type
_entity_poly.pdbx_seq_one_letter_code
_entity_poly.pdbx_strand_id
1 'polypeptide(L)'
;MKRLIIAVIAIVTFGFIKMADDIVSTLGLTQYSARTFILGNFAGDFTNDGETVWKDEQQDDFYYESDRFKIPYIRKVLPDLIAGDKTGAAKKLCEYVKMYVNSEEFMADYIAKREKAKPTREPWKPSPEDIKQKEEQIRYSEKDLADLKKQKVPADMTAQYEKQVAADKVQLKEWKEGNWYIGRWQRAYPEDPTPLVKAKLEAYLALVATVDFEATTTGPRRKFTNPVYEKKGIQWKAIYRAGKEVNAVVTAFVREWLKGEIIAKNKTTMPKDADKTANPAPAKKEMVREAVVGDTSGSPSGTSSAGTEATTEKPKKEKKASMLLKKLKDKVNN
;
A
#
# COMPACT_ATOMS: atom_id res chain seq x y z
N MET A 1 11.63 -46.93 -31.39
CA MET A 1 11.68 -45.46 -31.27
C MET A 1 10.53 -44.83 -30.45
N LYS A 2 9.91 -45.53 -29.47
CA LYS A 2 8.85 -44.95 -28.61
C LYS A 2 9.26 -44.77 -27.13
N ARG A 3 10.47 -45.20 -26.73
CA ARG A 3 10.97 -45.08 -25.34
C ARG A 3 11.96 -43.92 -25.11
N LEU A 4 12.36 -43.21 -26.17
CA LEU A 4 13.33 -42.10 -26.08
C LEU A 4 12.66 -40.72 -25.89
N ILE A 5 11.37 -40.58 -26.17
CA ILE A 5 10.64 -39.30 -26.09
C ILE A 5 10.16 -39.00 -24.65
N ILE A 6 9.98 -40.04 -23.82
CA ILE A 6 9.50 -39.88 -22.44
C ILE A 6 10.61 -39.34 -21.51
N ALA A 7 11.90 -39.60 -21.81
CA ALA A 7 13.01 -39.12 -20.99
C ALA A 7 13.30 -37.61 -21.16
N VAL A 8 13.05 -37.04 -22.35
CA VAL A 8 13.30 -35.60 -22.60
C VAL A 8 12.18 -34.74 -22.00
N ILE A 9 10.94 -35.23 -21.94
CA ILE A 9 9.82 -34.51 -21.33
C ILE A 9 9.95 -34.48 -19.78
N ALA A 10 10.50 -35.54 -19.17
CA ALA A 10 10.75 -35.57 -17.73
C ALA A 10 11.92 -34.66 -17.29
N ILE A 11 12.95 -34.48 -18.13
CA ILE A 11 14.10 -33.62 -17.76
C ILE A 11 13.74 -32.12 -17.86
N VAL A 12 12.84 -31.75 -18.77
CA VAL A 12 12.37 -30.36 -18.86
C VAL A 12 11.49 -29.98 -17.66
N THR A 13 10.68 -30.88 -17.11
CA THR A 13 9.85 -30.56 -15.93
C THR A 13 10.64 -30.55 -14.61
N PHE A 14 11.65 -31.41 -14.44
CA PHE A 14 12.49 -31.41 -13.23
C PHE A 14 13.47 -30.22 -13.14
N GLY A 15 13.89 -29.64 -14.27
CA GLY A 15 14.79 -28.49 -14.30
C GLY A 15 14.19 -27.20 -13.77
N PHE A 16 12.89 -26.96 -13.97
CA PHE A 16 12.21 -25.75 -13.47
C PHE A 16 11.97 -25.78 -11.96
N ILE A 17 11.81 -26.97 -11.36
CA ILE A 17 11.50 -27.11 -9.92
C ILE A 17 12.71 -26.70 -9.05
N LYS A 18 13.96 -26.94 -9.50
CA LYS A 18 15.16 -26.56 -8.72
C LYS A 18 15.57 -25.09 -8.82
N MET A 19 15.08 -24.33 -9.80
CA MET A 19 15.53 -22.93 -10.00
C MET A 19 14.84 -21.93 -9.07
N ALA A 20 13.61 -22.21 -8.65
CA ALA A 20 12.84 -21.32 -7.79
C ALA A 20 13.15 -21.48 -6.29
N ASP A 21 13.79 -22.58 -5.90
CA ASP A 21 14.02 -22.93 -4.49
C ASP A 21 15.08 -22.08 -3.78
N ASP A 22 15.86 -21.26 -4.49
CA ASP A 22 16.98 -20.55 -3.84
C ASP A 22 17.00 -19.02 -4.03
N ILE A 23 16.24 -18.41 -4.95
CA ILE A 23 16.30 -16.93 -5.06
C ILE A 23 15.69 -16.24 -3.83
N VAL A 24 14.60 -16.79 -3.28
CA VAL A 24 13.94 -16.25 -2.08
C VAL A 24 14.86 -16.37 -0.86
N SER A 25 15.49 -17.53 -0.70
CA SER A 25 16.45 -17.82 0.36
C SER A 25 17.72 -16.96 0.21
N THR A 26 18.23 -16.82 -1.02
CA THR A 26 19.35 -15.92 -1.35
C THR A 26 19.04 -14.49 -0.94
N LEU A 27 17.81 -14.02 -1.13
CA LEU A 27 17.37 -12.69 -0.70
C LEU A 27 17.16 -12.58 0.82
N GLY A 28 17.36 -13.65 1.58
CA GLY A 28 17.15 -13.69 3.03
C GLY A 28 15.67 -13.65 3.42
N LEU A 29 14.77 -14.06 2.52
CA LEU A 29 13.34 -14.07 2.73
C LEU A 29 12.83 -15.50 2.98
N THR A 30 11.71 -15.61 3.68
CA THR A 30 10.94 -16.86 3.72
C THR A 30 9.99 -16.93 2.54
N GLN A 31 9.60 -18.14 2.11
CA GLN A 31 8.61 -18.29 1.03
C GLN A 31 7.29 -17.59 1.38
N TYR A 32 6.84 -17.69 2.65
CA TYR A 32 5.66 -16.96 3.13
C TYR A 32 5.79 -15.44 2.98
N SER A 33 6.95 -14.88 3.37
CA SER A 33 7.21 -13.45 3.27
C SER A 33 7.20 -12.99 1.81
N ALA A 34 7.95 -13.67 0.94
CA ALA A 34 8.01 -13.35 -0.48
C ALA A 34 6.61 -13.38 -1.13
N ARG A 35 5.85 -14.47 -0.93
CA ARG A 35 4.47 -14.61 -1.42
C ARG A 35 3.56 -13.49 -0.93
N THR A 36 3.68 -13.11 0.34
CA THR A 36 2.90 -12.00 0.92
C THR A 36 3.18 -10.66 0.24
N PHE A 37 4.46 -10.32 0.01
CA PHE A 37 4.84 -9.09 -0.71
C PHE A 37 4.39 -9.12 -2.17
N ILE A 38 4.54 -10.25 -2.86
CA ILE A 38 4.13 -10.40 -4.26
C ILE A 38 2.61 -10.23 -4.38
N LEU A 39 1.83 -10.98 -3.60
CA LEU A 39 0.38 -10.86 -3.60
C LEU A 39 -0.07 -9.45 -3.25
N GLY A 40 0.56 -8.82 -2.25
CA GLY A 40 0.27 -7.44 -1.85
C GLY A 40 0.47 -6.43 -2.97
N ASN A 41 1.59 -6.53 -3.70
CA ASN A 41 1.92 -5.59 -4.77
C ASN A 41 1.09 -5.81 -6.05
N PHE A 42 0.70 -7.06 -6.34
CA PHE A 42 -0.13 -7.38 -7.52
C PHE A 42 -1.63 -7.17 -7.28
N ALA A 43 -2.15 -7.68 -6.16
CA ALA A 43 -3.58 -7.74 -5.89
C ALA A 43 -4.07 -6.73 -4.84
N GLY A 44 -3.15 -5.96 -4.24
CA GLY A 44 -3.46 -5.00 -3.18
C GLY A 44 -3.28 -5.58 -1.78
N ASP A 45 -3.41 -4.72 -0.77
CA ASP A 45 -3.18 -5.06 0.64
C ASP A 45 -4.41 -5.61 1.37
N PHE A 46 -5.59 -5.54 0.74
CA PHE A 46 -6.88 -6.04 1.26
C PHE A 46 -7.28 -5.41 2.59
N THR A 47 -6.75 -4.23 2.93
CA THR A 47 -7.00 -3.53 4.19
C THR A 47 -8.18 -2.57 4.14
N ASN A 48 -8.64 -2.24 2.93
CA ASN A 48 -9.71 -1.27 2.70
C ASN A 48 -10.90 -1.93 1.98
N ASP A 49 -12.09 -1.49 2.32
CA ASP A 49 -13.41 -1.72 1.69
C ASP A 49 -13.52 -1.29 0.21
N GLY A 50 -12.38 -1.17 -0.48
CA GLY A 50 -12.29 -0.62 -1.83
C GLY A 50 -12.15 0.90 -1.88
N GLU A 51 -12.23 1.64 -0.76
CA GLU A 51 -12.21 3.11 -0.73
C GLU A 51 -10.99 3.77 -1.38
N THR A 52 -9.86 3.08 -1.40
CA THR A 52 -8.60 3.65 -1.86
C THR A 52 -8.24 3.26 -3.30
N VAL A 53 -8.93 2.28 -3.92
CA VAL A 53 -8.58 1.78 -5.27
C VAL A 53 -8.92 2.80 -6.37
N TRP A 54 -9.78 3.77 -6.08
CA TRP A 54 -10.33 4.73 -7.05
C TRP A 54 -10.17 6.19 -6.62
N LYS A 55 -9.24 6.53 -5.73
CA LYS A 55 -8.84 7.94 -5.61
C LYS A 55 -8.08 8.29 -6.88
N ASP A 56 -8.64 9.21 -7.66
CA ASP A 56 -8.09 9.70 -8.91
C ASP A 56 -6.60 10.09 -8.77
N GLU A 57 -5.88 9.93 -9.88
CA GLU A 57 -4.45 10.14 -10.16
C GLU A 57 -3.80 11.46 -9.69
N GLN A 58 -4.43 12.27 -8.84
CA GLN A 58 -3.98 13.64 -8.52
C GLN A 58 -3.37 13.85 -7.14
N GLN A 59 -3.27 12.83 -6.29
CA GLN A 59 -2.50 12.95 -5.05
C GLN A 59 -1.26 12.07 -5.09
N ASP A 60 -0.15 12.67 -5.56
CA ASP A 60 1.26 12.28 -5.31
C ASP A 60 1.57 12.38 -3.79
N ASP A 61 0.71 11.78 -2.96
CA ASP A 61 0.87 11.79 -1.53
C ASP A 61 1.68 10.55 -1.15
N PHE A 62 2.94 10.81 -0.82
CA PHE A 62 3.98 9.83 -0.47
C PHE A 62 3.49 8.73 0.50
N TYR A 63 2.57 9.08 1.40
CA TYR A 63 1.99 8.14 2.36
C TYR A 63 1.09 7.08 1.69
N TYR A 64 0.28 7.45 0.69
CA TYR A 64 -0.63 6.52 0.01
C TYR A 64 0.10 5.47 -0.84
N GLU A 65 1.20 5.86 -1.49
CA GLU A 65 2.02 4.91 -2.23
C GLU A 65 2.75 3.94 -1.29
N SER A 66 3.20 4.42 -0.12
CA SER A 66 3.93 3.61 0.86
C SER A 66 3.08 2.50 1.47
N ASP A 67 1.78 2.74 1.61
CA ASP A 67 0.84 1.74 2.11
C ASP A 67 0.58 0.62 1.10
N ARG A 68 0.63 0.94 -0.20
CA ARG A 68 0.24 0.03 -1.29
C ARG A 68 1.41 -0.70 -1.94
N PHE A 69 2.57 -0.06 -2.02
CA PHE A 69 3.78 -0.65 -2.58
C PHE A 69 4.77 -1.00 -1.48
N LYS A 70 4.91 -2.29 -1.22
CA LYS A 70 5.74 -2.80 -0.12
C LYS A 70 6.97 -3.48 -0.69
N ILE A 71 8.15 -2.99 -0.28
CA ILE A 71 9.44 -3.59 -0.62
C ILE A 71 9.94 -4.37 0.61
N PRO A 72 10.33 -5.64 0.47
CA PRO A 72 10.90 -6.40 1.57
C PRO A 72 12.22 -5.76 2.05
N TYR A 73 12.46 -5.83 3.35
CA TYR A 73 13.69 -5.32 3.94
C TYR A 73 14.82 -6.35 3.80
N ILE A 74 15.66 -6.19 2.76
CA ILE A 74 16.76 -7.11 2.42
C ILE A 74 18.16 -6.50 2.61
N ARG A 75 18.31 -5.53 3.52
CA ARG A 75 19.55 -4.71 3.64
C ARG A 75 20.85 -5.48 3.83
N LYS A 76 20.81 -6.68 4.43
CA LYS A 76 22.03 -7.45 4.72
C LYS A 76 22.61 -8.12 3.48
N VAL A 77 21.76 -8.54 2.54
CA VAL A 77 22.17 -9.29 1.33
C VAL A 77 22.33 -8.35 0.13
N LEU A 78 21.66 -7.19 0.15
CA LEU A 78 21.63 -6.26 -0.98
C LEU A 78 23.04 -5.80 -1.46
N PRO A 79 24.03 -5.49 -0.59
CA PRO A 79 25.37 -5.12 -1.04
C PRO A 79 26.05 -6.21 -1.86
N ASP A 80 25.98 -7.46 -1.41
CA ASP A 80 26.60 -8.61 -2.09
C ASP A 80 25.91 -8.87 -3.43
N LEU A 81 24.59 -8.72 -3.48
CA LEU A 81 23.82 -8.83 -4.73
C LEU A 81 24.19 -7.75 -5.75
N ILE A 82 24.42 -6.52 -5.28
CA ILE A 82 24.83 -5.39 -6.13
C ILE A 82 26.25 -5.59 -6.65
N ALA A 83 27.15 -6.14 -5.84
CA ALA A 83 28.52 -6.45 -6.24
C ALA A 83 28.60 -7.67 -7.18
N GLY A 84 27.65 -8.60 -7.06
CA GLY A 84 27.51 -9.78 -7.91
C GLY A 84 26.61 -9.56 -9.13
N ASP A 85 25.92 -10.63 -9.55
CA ASP A 85 25.03 -10.63 -10.72
C ASP A 85 23.60 -10.19 -10.35
N LYS A 86 23.41 -8.87 -10.19
CA LYS A 86 22.08 -8.28 -9.97
C LYS A 86 21.10 -8.53 -11.13
N THR A 87 21.57 -8.65 -12.37
CA THR A 87 20.72 -8.87 -13.54
C THR A 87 20.16 -10.30 -13.58
N GLY A 88 20.99 -11.30 -13.31
CA GLY A 88 20.57 -12.69 -13.18
C GLY A 88 19.69 -12.90 -11.96
N ALA A 89 19.98 -12.24 -10.83
CA ALA A 89 19.10 -12.25 -9.67
C ALA A 89 17.71 -11.68 -9.97
N ALA A 90 17.64 -10.56 -10.70
CA ALA A 90 16.37 -9.96 -11.12
C ALA A 90 15.58 -10.92 -12.03
N LYS A 91 16.25 -11.57 -12.99
CA LYS A 91 15.62 -12.57 -13.86
C LYS A 91 15.04 -13.74 -13.06
N LYS A 92 15.82 -14.33 -12.15
CA LYS A 92 15.37 -15.42 -11.27
C LYS A 92 14.18 -15.01 -10.39
N LEU A 93 14.19 -13.77 -9.89
CA LEU A 93 13.07 -13.25 -9.11
C LEU A 93 11.82 -13.07 -9.98
N CYS A 94 11.94 -12.58 -11.21
CA CYS A 94 10.82 -12.51 -12.16
C CYS A 94 10.25 -13.90 -12.47
N GLU A 95 11.09 -14.91 -12.66
CA GLU A 95 10.68 -16.30 -12.85
C GLU A 95 9.93 -16.84 -11.63
N TYR A 96 10.44 -16.60 -10.42
CA TYR A 96 9.77 -16.96 -9.17
C TYR A 96 8.40 -16.27 -9.03
N VAL A 97 8.33 -14.97 -9.29
CA VAL A 97 7.09 -14.19 -9.25
C VAL A 97 6.06 -14.77 -10.22
N LYS A 98 6.48 -15.04 -11.46
CA LYS A 98 5.61 -15.65 -12.47
C LYS A 98 5.17 -17.06 -12.04
N MET A 99 6.05 -17.87 -11.50
CA MET A 99 5.71 -19.20 -11.00
C MET A 99 4.68 -19.13 -9.87
N TYR A 100 4.84 -18.22 -8.91
CA TYR A 100 3.87 -18.02 -7.85
C TYR A 100 2.53 -17.54 -8.39
N VAL A 101 2.49 -16.54 -9.28
CA VAL A 101 1.23 -16.07 -9.87
C VAL A 101 0.49 -17.17 -10.63
N ASN A 102 1.21 -18.13 -11.22
CA ASN A 102 0.65 -19.30 -11.90
C ASN A 102 0.34 -20.48 -10.97
N SER A 103 0.44 -20.30 -9.65
CA SER A 103 0.31 -21.39 -8.68
C SER A 103 -1.09 -21.55 -8.09
N GLU A 104 -1.36 -22.74 -7.56
CA GLU A 104 -2.57 -22.98 -6.75
C GLU A 104 -2.55 -22.12 -5.47
N GLU A 105 -1.37 -21.95 -4.86
CA GLU A 105 -1.18 -21.18 -3.64
C GLU A 105 -1.51 -19.70 -3.83
N PHE A 106 -1.13 -19.08 -4.95
CA PHE A 106 -1.49 -17.68 -5.22
C PHE A 106 -3.00 -17.49 -5.25
N MET A 107 -3.71 -18.42 -5.88
CA MET A 107 -5.17 -18.35 -5.98
C MET A 107 -5.84 -18.61 -4.64
N ALA A 108 -5.33 -19.56 -3.85
CA ALA A 108 -5.80 -19.80 -2.49
C ALA A 108 -5.57 -18.57 -1.58
N ASP A 109 -4.37 -17.99 -1.62
CA ASP A 109 -4.01 -16.81 -0.84
C ASP A 109 -4.86 -15.59 -1.25
N TYR A 110 -5.08 -15.41 -2.56
CA TYR A 110 -5.94 -14.35 -3.11
C TYR A 110 -7.38 -14.49 -2.62
N ILE A 111 -8.00 -15.67 -2.80
CA ILE A 111 -9.38 -15.93 -2.36
C ILE A 111 -9.51 -15.72 -0.86
N ALA A 112 -8.58 -16.25 -0.07
CA ALA A 112 -8.60 -16.11 1.39
C ALA A 112 -8.53 -14.64 1.83
N LYS A 113 -7.74 -13.79 1.15
CA LYS A 113 -7.69 -12.36 1.45
C LYS A 113 -8.92 -11.62 0.94
N ARG A 114 -9.41 -11.95 -0.26
CA ARG A 114 -10.62 -11.37 -0.84
C ARG A 114 -11.83 -11.58 0.08
N GLU A 115 -12.05 -12.81 0.55
CA GLU A 115 -13.18 -13.12 1.44
C GLU A 115 -13.04 -12.43 2.81
N LYS A 116 -11.82 -12.30 3.35
CA LYS A 116 -11.58 -11.54 4.59
C LYS A 116 -11.84 -10.04 4.42
N ALA A 117 -11.59 -9.50 3.24
CA ALA A 117 -11.84 -8.10 2.91
C ALA A 117 -13.29 -7.82 2.50
N LYS A 118 -14.14 -8.86 2.43
CA LYS A 118 -15.53 -8.73 2.06
C LYS A 118 -16.26 -7.87 3.10
N PRO A 119 -16.89 -6.74 2.71
CA PRO A 119 -17.63 -5.91 3.64
C PRO A 119 -18.74 -6.70 4.33
N THR A 120 -18.75 -6.71 5.67
CA THR A 120 -19.70 -7.48 6.50
C THR A 120 -20.87 -6.65 7.03
N ARG A 121 -20.81 -5.31 6.94
CA ARG A 121 -21.91 -4.42 7.32
C ARG A 121 -22.82 -4.18 6.13
N GLU A 122 -24.14 -4.30 6.33
CA GLU A 122 -25.11 -3.75 5.39
C GLU A 122 -24.86 -2.24 5.28
N PRO A 123 -24.57 -1.73 4.08
CA PRO A 123 -24.17 -0.35 3.92
C PRO A 123 -25.35 0.59 4.21
N TRP A 124 -25.03 1.79 4.68
CA TRP A 124 -25.97 2.91 4.61
C TRP A 124 -26.43 3.06 3.15
N LYS A 125 -27.74 2.92 2.93
CA LYS A 125 -28.37 3.19 1.64
C LYS A 125 -28.87 4.63 1.67
N PRO A 126 -28.51 5.48 0.69
CA PRO A 126 -29.13 6.78 0.55
C PRO A 126 -30.65 6.60 0.51
N SER A 127 -31.37 7.49 1.20
CA SER A 127 -32.83 7.50 1.10
C SER A 127 -33.24 7.84 -0.34
N PRO A 128 -34.45 7.45 -0.79
CA PRO A 128 -34.99 7.91 -2.07
C PRO A 128 -34.94 9.44 -2.22
N GLU A 129 -35.08 10.18 -1.11
CA GLU A 129 -34.95 11.63 -1.05
C GLU A 129 -33.52 12.09 -1.36
N ASP A 130 -32.50 11.43 -0.81
CA ASP A 130 -31.08 11.74 -1.08
C ASP A 130 -30.74 11.49 -2.56
N ILE A 131 -31.22 10.38 -3.13
CA ILE A 131 -31.04 10.05 -4.56
C ILE A 131 -31.65 11.16 -5.42
N LYS A 132 -32.86 11.62 -5.08
CA LYS A 132 -33.55 12.69 -5.80
C LYS A 132 -32.82 14.03 -5.69
N GLN A 133 -32.32 14.39 -4.50
CA GLN A 133 -31.52 15.60 -4.32
C GLN A 133 -30.24 15.56 -5.17
N LYS A 134 -29.57 14.41 -5.25
CA LYS A 134 -28.37 14.24 -6.08
C LYS A 134 -28.68 14.33 -7.57
N GLU A 135 -29.80 13.78 -8.04
CA GLU A 135 -30.27 13.95 -9.43
C GLU A 135 -30.50 15.43 -9.78
N GLU A 136 -31.15 16.18 -8.89
CA GLU A 136 -31.42 17.59 -9.09
C GLU A 136 -30.13 18.41 -9.09
N GLN A 137 -29.19 18.09 -8.19
CA GLN A 137 -27.86 18.68 -8.17
C GLN A 137 -27.12 18.46 -9.50
N ILE A 138 -27.07 17.23 -10.00
CA ILE A 138 -26.41 16.91 -11.27
C ILE A 138 -27.07 17.66 -12.43
N ARG A 139 -28.41 17.72 -12.46
CA ARG A 139 -29.15 18.47 -13.49
C ARG A 139 -28.78 19.95 -13.47
N TYR A 140 -28.61 20.54 -12.29
CA TYR A 140 -28.19 21.93 -12.16
C TYR A 140 -26.74 22.12 -12.64
N SER A 141 -25.82 21.26 -12.21
CA SER A 141 -24.42 21.29 -12.65
C SER A 141 -24.23 21.08 -14.15
N GLU A 142 -25.07 20.27 -14.80
CA GLU A 142 -25.08 20.12 -16.26
C GLU A 142 -25.50 21.40 -16.98
N LYS A 143 -26.47 22.13 -16.42
CA LYS A 143 -26.89 23.44 -16.97
C LYS A 143 -25.79 24.47 -16.81
N ASP A 144 -25.18 24.55 -15.63
CA ASP A 144 -24.05 25.45 -15.36
C ASP A 144 -22.88 25.16 -16.31
N LEU A 145 -22.55 23.88 -16.53
CA LEU A 145 -21.52 23.48 -17.47
C LEU A 145 -21.86 23.92 -18.92
N ALA A 146 -23.12 23.80 -19.33
CA ALA A 146 -23.56 24.26 -20.65
C ALA A 146 -23.45 25.78 -20.79
N ASP A 147 -23.75 26.54 -19.74
CA ASP A 147 -23.65 28.00 -19.74
C ASP A 147 -22.20 28.48 -19.65
N LEU A 148 -21.34 27.81 -18.88
CA LEU A 148 -19.89 28.04 -18.86
C LEU A 148 -19.30 27.85 -20.27
N LYS A 149 -19.66 26.77 -20.96
CA LYS A 149 -19.23 26.53 -22.35
C LYS A 149 -19.65 27.66 -23.29
N LYS A 150 -20.82 28.29 -23.09
CA LYS A 150 -21.27 29.45 -23.88
C LYS A 150 -20.52 30.73 -23.53
N GLN A 151 -20.15 30.91 -22.26
CA GLN A 151 -19.41 32.08 -21.78
C GLN A 151 -17.92 32.09 -22.15
N LYS A 152 -17.42 31.04 -22.84
CA LYS A 152 -16.03 30.91 -23.28
C LYS A 152 -15.02 31.06 -22.13
N VAL A 153 -15.36 30.54 -20.96
CA VAL A 153 -14.39 30.39 -19.85
C VAL A 153 -13.20 29.54 -20.27
N PRO A 154 -12.05 29.68 -19.57
CA PRO A 154 -10.86 28.87 -19.82
C PRO A 154 -11.14 27.36 -19.93
N ALA A 155 -10.44 26.69 -20.84
CA ALA A 155 -10.67 25.28 -21.18
C ALA A 155 -10.33 24.33 -20.01
N ASP A 156 -9.36 24.70 -19.18
CA ASP A 156 -8.99 23.99 -17.96
C ASP A 156 -10.10 24.02 -16.91
N MET A 157 -10.75 25.18 -16.70
CA MET A 157 -11.91 25.33 -15.82
C MET A 157 -13.10 24.49 -16.33
N THR A 158 -13.37 24.54 -17.63
CA THR A 158 -14.44 23.75 -18.24
C THR A 158 -14.19 22.25 -18.09
N ALA A 159 -12.95 21.80 -18.30
CA ALA A 159 -12.57 20.40 -18.15
C ALA A 159 -12.66 19.91 -16.69
N GLN A 160 -12.37 20.75 -15.70
CA GLN A 160 -12.56 20.41 -14.29
C GLN A 160 -14.05 20.23 -13.96
N TYR A 161 -14.92 21.13 -14.43
CA TYR A 161 -16.37 20.98 -14.26
C TYR A 161 -16.91 19.72 -14.97
N GLU A 162 -16.43 19.39 -16.16
CA GLU A 162 -16.80 18.16 -16.86
C GLU A 162 -16.42 16.90 -16.06
N LYS A 163 -15.20 16.87 -15.50
CA LYS A 163 -14.77 15.77 -14.64
C LYS A 163 -15.66 15.64 -13.40
N GLN A 164 -16.01 16.77 -12.77
CA GLN A 164 -16.87 16.77 -11.59
C GLN A 164 -18.27 16.21 -11.92
N VAL A 165 -18.91 16.71 -12.98
CA VAL A 165 -20.24 16.22 -13.42
C VAL A 165 -20.19 14.75 -13.81
N ALA A 166 -19.11 14.29 -14.45
CA ALA A 166 -18.91 12.88 -14.78
C ALA A 166 -18.79 12.01 -13.52
N ALA A 167 -18.00 12.45 -12.53
CA ALA A 167 -17.85 11.76 -11.24
C ALA A 167 -19.18 11.72 -10.47
N ASP A 168 -19.93 12.82 -10.43
CA ASP A 168 -21.24 12.87 -9.77
C ASP A 168 -22.26 11.92 -10.42
N LYS A 169 -22.25 11.78 -11.75
CA LYS A 169 -23.07 10.80 -12.47
C LYS A 169 -22.71 9.36 -12.12
N VAL A 170 -21.42 9.06 -12.00
CA VAL A 170 -20.96 7.74 -11.55
C VAL A 170 -21.47 7.49 -10.12
N GLN A 171 -21.32 8.45 -9.22
CA GLN A 171 -21.80 8.34 -7.85
C GLN A 171 -23.33 8.14 -7.77
N LEU A 172 -24.12 8.88 -8.55
CA LEU A 172 -25.58 8.72 -8.57
C LEU A 172 -25.99 7.33 -9.07
N LYS A 173 -25.31 6.83 -10.11
CA LYS A 173 -25.54 5.47 -10.60
C LYS A 173 -25.25 4.44 -9.50
N GLU A 174 -24.15 4.62 -8.76
CA GLU A 174 -23.78 3.79 -7.63
C GLU A 174 -24.78 3.84 -6.46
N TRP A 175 -25.38 5.01 -6.19
CA TRP A 175 -26.41 5.18 -5.17
C TRP A 175 -27.70 4.41 -5.52
N LYS A 176 -28.10 4.46 -6.79
CA LYS A 176 -29.32 3.80 -7.27
C LYS A 176 -29.23 2.27 -7.33
N GLU A 177 -28.05 1.74 -7.64
CA GLU A 177 -27.88 0.29 -7.80
C GLU A 177 -27.99 -0.46 -6.46
N GLY A 178 -27.79 0.24 -5.33
CA GLY A 178 -27.72 -0.39 -4.01
C GLY A 178 -26.50 -1.31 -3.92
N ASN A 179 -25.82 -1.34 -2.78
CA ASN A 179 -24.62 -2.18 -2.57
C ASN A 179 -23.32 -1.55 -3.11
N TRP A 180 -23.20 -0.22 -3.11
CA TRP A 180 -22.02 0.50 -3.59
C TRP A 180 -20.68 -0.04 -3.03
N TYR A 181 -20.63 -0.41 -1.74
CA TYR A 181 -19.45 -1.03 -1.12
C TYR A 181 -19.13 -2.43 -1.67
N ILE A 182 -20.15 -3.27 -1.92
CA ILE A 182 -19.95 -4.61 -2.47
C ILE A 182 -19.53 -4.51 -3.94
N GLY A 183 -20.18 -3.66 -4.73
CA GLY A 183 -19.79 -3.40 -6.12
C GLY A 183 -18.36 -2.84 -6.21
N ARG A 184 -17.99 -1.94 -5.30
CA ARG A 184 -16.62 -1.41 -5.20
C ARG A 184 -15.61 -2.47 -4.80
N TRP A 185 -15.93 -3.30 -3.82
CA TRP A 185 -15.10 -4.45 -3.42
C TRP A 185 -14.96 -5.46 -4.56
N GLN A 186 -16.03 -5.78 -5.30
CA GLN A 186 -15.99 -6.66 -6.47
C GLN A 186 -15.12 -6.09 -7.60
N ARG A 187 -15.18 -4.77 -7.84
CA ARG A 187 -14.31 -4.10 -8.83
C ARG A 187 -12.86 -4.02 -8.37
N ALA A 188 -12.62 -3.77 -7.08
CA ALA A 188 -11.29 -3.71 -6.50
C ALA A 188 -10.62 -5.10 -6.42
N TYR A 189 -11.41 -6.12 -6.13
CA TYR A 189 -11.01 -7.51 -5.94
C TYR A 189 -11.91 -8.44 -6.78
N PRO A 190 -11.72 -8.47 -8.11
CA PRO A 190 -12.49 -9.35 -8.99
C PRO A 190 -12.33 -10.83 -8.62
N GLU A 191 -13.29 -11.67 -8.98
CA GLU A 191 -13.17 -13.12 -8.73
C GLU A 191 -11.97 -13.75 -9.43
N ASP A 192 -11.69 -13.28 -10.65
CA ASP A 192 -10.48 -13.57 -11.39
C ASP A 192 -9.42 -12.47 -11.14
N PRO A 193 -8.26 -12.79 -10.54
CA PRO A 193 -7.19 -11.81 -10.31
C PRO A 193 -6.38 -11.47 -11.58
N THR A 194 -6.59 -12.17 -12.70
CA THR A 194 -5.92 -11.92 -13.99
C THR A 194 -5.88 -10.43 -14.40
N PRO A 195 -7.00 -9.69 -14.43
CA PRO A 195 -6.98 -8.26 -14.76
C PRO A 195 -6.12 -7.42 -13.81
N LEU A 196 -6.07 -7.74 -12.51
CA LEU A 196 -5.23 -7.02 -11.55
C LEU A 196 -3.74 -7.23 -11.85
N VAL A 197 -3.34 -8.48 -12.09
CA VAL A 197 -1.95 -8.82 -12.42
C VAL A 197 -1.54 -8.12 -13.71
N LYS A 198 -2.36 -8.21 -14.75
CA LYS A 198 -2.11 -7.56 -16.04
C LYS A 198 -1.94 -6.05 -15.88
N ALA A 199 -2.86 -5.38 -15.19
CA ALA A 199 -2.80 -3.93 -14.98
C ALA A 199 -1.51 -3.51 -14.26
N LYS A 200 -1.01 -4.31 -13.30
CA LYS A 200 0.26 -4.01 -12.61
C LYS A 200 1.49 -4.19 -13.48
N LEU A 201 1.50 -5.20 -14.34
CA LEU A 201 2.58 -5.39 -15.31
C LEU A 201 2.63 -4.24 -16.33
N GLU A 202 1.47 -3.79 -16.82
CA GLU A 202 1.35 -2.65 -17.73
C GLU A 202 1.75 -1.34 -17.04
N ALA A 203 1.31 -1.13 -15.79
CA ALA A 203 1.69 0.04 -14.99
C ALA A 203 3.21 0.12 -14.76
N TYR A 204 3.88 -1.02 -14.53
CA TYR A 204 5.33 -1.07 -14.45
C TYR A 204 5.99 -0.61 -15.76
N LEU A 205 5.54 -1.12 -16.91
CA LEU A 205 6.08 -0.74 -18.23
C LEU A 205 5.86 0.75 -18.54
N ALA A 206 4.72 1.31 -18.16
CA ALA A 206 4.45 2.74 -18.30
C ALA A 206 5.39 3.54 -17.39
N LEU A 207 5.54 3.14 -16.13
CA LEU A 207 6.33 3.88 -15.16
C LEU A 207 7.83 3.86 -15.50
N VAL A 208 8.39 2.70 -15.86
CA VAL A 208 9.82 2.58 -16.20
C VAL A 208 10.21 3.44 -17.39
N ALA A 209 9.30 3.66 -18.35
CA ALA A 209 9.53 4.54 -19.49
C ALA A 209 9.66 6.02 -19.10
N THR A 210 9.18 6.41 -17.91
CA THR A 210 9.28 7.79 -17.38
C THR A 210 10.52 8.01 -16.50
N VAL A 211 11.31 6.97 -16.22
CA VAL A 211 12.46 7.06 -15.32
C VAL A 211 13.69 7.55 -16.07
N ASP A 212 14.24 8.66 -15.60
CA ASP A 212 15.54 9.16 -16.04
C ASP A 212 16.65 8.49 -15.21
N PHE A 213 17.36 7.53 -15.81
CA PHE A 213 18.45 6.81 -15.17
C PHE A 213 19.76 7.61 -15.09
N GLU A 214 19.85 8.76 -15.77
CA GLU A 214 21.01 9.65 -15.71
C GLU A 214 20.84 10.74 -14.62
N ALA A 215 19.73 10.70 -13.88
CA ALA A 215 19.47 11.62 -12.77
C ALA A 215 20.59 11.57 -11.72
N THR A 216 21.03 12.73 -11.24
CA THR A 216 22.12 12.78 -10.24
C THR A 216 21.58 12.76 -8.81
N THR A 217 22.28 12.04 -7.93
CA THR A 217 21.95 11.97 -6.49
C THR A 217 23.11 12.40 -5.62
N THR A 218 22.83 13.04 -4.48
CA THR A 218 23.84 13.54 -3.54
C THR A 218 23.64 13.02 -2.12
N GLY A 219 24.76 12.96 -1.39
CA GLY A 219 24.82 12.63 0.03
C GLY A 219 24.52 11.15 0.36
N PRO A 220 24.63 10.79 1.66
CA PRO A 220 24.49 9.40 2.13
C PRO A 220 23.07 8.85 1.97
N ARG A 221 22.07 9.73 1.83
CA ARG A 221 20.66 9.34 1.60
C ARG A 221 20.29 9.26 0.12
N ARG A 222 21.25 9.48 -0.81
CA ARG A 222 21.03 9.49 -2.27
C ARG A 222 19.80 10.33 -2.65
N LYS A 223 19.76 11.58 -2.16
CA LYS A 223 18.70 12.54 -2.50
C LYS A 223 18.90 12.99 -3.94
N PHE A 224 17.83 13.19 -4.70
CA PHE A 224 17.95 13.72 -6.06
C PHE A 224 18.32 15.20 -6.02
N THR A 225 19.24 15.60 -6.90
CA THR A 225 19.61 17.02 -7.07
C THR A 225 18.47 17.82 -7.70
N ASN A 226 17.72 17.19 -8.61
CA ASN A 226 16.55 17.77 -9.25
C ASN A 226 15.33 17.67 -8.32
N PRO A 227 14.71 18.80 -7.89
CA PRO A 227 13.53 18.79 -7.04
C PRO A 227 12.33 18.06 -7.66
N VAL A 228 12.23 18.01 -9.00
CA VAL A 228 11.17 17.28 -9.70
C VAL A 228 11.27 15.79 -9.46
N TYR A 229 12.48 15.23 -9.49
CA TYR A 229 12.73 13.81 -9.23
C TYR A 229 12.58 13.46 -7.75
N GLU A 230 12.90 14.40 -6.85
CA GLU A 230 12.68 14.19 -5.42
C GLU A 230 11.19 14.16 -5.06
N LYS A 231 10.31 14.78 -5.84
CA LYS A 231 8.86 14.70 -5.65
C LYS A 231 8.22 13.45 -6.26
N LYS A 232 8.94 12.66 -7.07
CA LYS A 232 8.40 11.43 -7.67
C LYS A 232 8.07 10.38 -6.60
N GLY A 233 7.10 9.53 -6.94
CA GLY A 233 6.65 8.42 -6.13
C GLY A 233 7.74 7.39 -5.75
N ILE A 234 7.47 6.60 -4.73
CA ILE A 234 8.33 5.54 -4.20
C ILE A 234 8.62 4.50 -5.28
N GLN A 235 7.63 4.15 -6.10
CA GLN A 235 7.80 3.20 -7.21
C GLN A 235 8.80 3.71 -8.24
N TRP A 236 8.66 4.97 -8.67
CA TRP A 236 9.58 5.60 -9.61
C TRP A 236 11.01 5.60 -9.05
N LYS A 237 11.16 5.98 -7.78
CA LYS A 237 12.48 6.00 -7.11
C LYS A 237 13.04 4.58 -6.91
N ALA A 238 12.20 3.56 -6.70
CA ALA A 238 12.62 2.17 -6.59
C ALA A 238 13.16 1.64 -7.93
N ILE A 239 12.47 1.94 -9.04
CA ILE A 239 12.92 1.64 -10.40
C ILE A 239 14.26 2.30 -10.67
N TYR A 240 14.40 3.61 -10.40
CA TYR A 240 15.67 4.33 -10.55
C TYR A 240 16.80 3.67 -9.74
N ARG A 241 16.55 3.36 -8.46
CA ARG A 241 17.56 2.76 -7.57
C ARG A 241 17.98 1.36 -7.97
N ALA A 242 17.11 0.60 -8.64
CA ALA A 242 17.45 -0.72 -9.16
C ALA A 242 18.46 -0.67 -10.32
N GLY A 243 18.52 0.46 -11.05
CA GLY A 243 19.45 0.66 -12.16
C GLY A 243 18.89 0.28 -13.52
N LYS A 244 19.50 0.82 -14.58
CA LYS A 244 19.01 0.71 -15.97
C LYS A 244 19.11 -0.74 -16.48
N GLU A 245 20.20 -1.41 -16.20
CA GLU A 245 20.49 -2.79 -16.59
C GLU A 245 19.51 -3.80 -15.99
N VAL A 246 19.14 -3.63 -14.72
CA VAL A 246 18.13 -4.47 -14.06
C VAL A 246 16.78 -4.26 -14.72
N ASN A 247 16.38 -3.00 -14.90
CA ASN A 247 15.10 -2.67 -15.50
C ASN A 247 15.00 -3.08 -16.99
N ALA A 248 16.10 -3.11 -17.73
CA ALA A 248 16.11 -3.62 -19.09
C ALA A 248 15.73 -5.11 -19.14
N VAL A 249 16.30 -5.93 -18.25
CA VAL A 249 15.98 -7.36 -18.13
C VAL A 249 14.53 -7.56 -17.69
N VAL A 250 14.08 -6.83 -16.66
CA VAL A 250 12.71 -6.94 -16.14
C VAL A 250 11.70 -6.46 -17.19
N THR A 251 11.96 -5.37 -17.90
CA THR A 251 11.11 -4.86 -18.99
C THR A 251 10.96 -5.89 -20.10
N ALA A 252 12.06 -6.52 -20.53
CA ALA A 252 12.01 -7.58 -21.54
C ALA A 252 11.17 -8.77 -21.06
N PHE A 253 11.36 -9.20 -19.81
CA PHE A 253 10.59 -10.28 -19.20
C PHE A 253 9.09 -9.96 -19.13
N VAL A 254 8.72 -8.77 -18.65
CA VAL A 254 7.33 -8.35 -18.49
C VAL A 254 6.63 -8.25 -19.86
N ARG A 255 7.31 -7.70 -20.87
CA ARG A 255 6.78 -7.68 -22.25
C ARG A 255 6.53 -9.08 -22.78
N GLU A 256 7.42 -10.03 -22.50
CA GLU A 256 7.23 -11.41 -22.92
C GLU A 256 6.10 -12.09 -22.15
N TRP A 257 5.97 -11.83 -20.84
CA TRP A 257 4.87 -12.35 -20.04
C TRP A 257 3.51 -11.85 -20.55
N LEU A 258 3.39 -10.56 -20.87
CA LEU A 258 2.15 -9.97 -21.37
C LEU A 258 1.69 -10.51 -22.73
N LYS A 259 2.57 -11.14 -23.52
CA LYS A 259 2.19 -11.80 -24.78
C LYS A 259 1.49 -13.15 -24.57
N GLY A 260 1.73 -13.79 -23.43
CA GLY A 260 1.20 -15.12 -23.10
C GLY A 260 -0.01 -15.07 -22.18
N GLU A 261 -0.37 -16.23 -21.62
CA GLU A 261 -1.33 -16.30 -20.52
C GLU A 261 -0.74 -15.62 -19.28
N ILE A 262 -1.48 -14.68 -18.69
CA ILE A 262 -1.06 -13.94 -17.50
C ILE A 262 -1.06 -14.87 -16.29
N ILE A 263 -2.17 -15.59 -16.10
CA ILE A 263 -2.34 -16.68 -15.15
C ILE A 263 -2.71 -17.92 -15.96
N ALA A 264 -1.90 -18.96 -15.84
CA ALA A 264 -2.06 -20.22 -16.55
C ALA A 264 -3.32 -20.95 -16.07
N LYS A 265 -4.03 -21.59 -17.01
CA LYS A 265 -5.21 -22.41 -16.68
C LYS A 265 -4.83 -23.64 -15.85
N ASN A 266 -3.70 -24.25 -16.17
CA ASN A 266 -3.13 -25.36 -15.43
C ASN A 266 -2.16 -24.80 -14.40
N LYS A 267 -2.51 -24.96 -13.12
CA LYS A 267 -1.75 -24.37 -12.01
C LYS A 267 -0.62 -25.29 -11.57
N THR A 268 0.49 -24.68 -11.19
CA THR A 268 1.63 -25.38 -10.59
C THR A 268 1.57 -25.31 -9.07
N THR A 269 2.13 -26.28 -8.37
CA THR A 269 2.30 -26.20 -6.91
C THR A 269 3.61 -25.48 -6.60
N MET A 270 3.59 -24.56 -5.64
CA MET A 270 4.81 -23.93 -5.15
C MET A 270 5.68 -24.93 -4.40
N PRO A 271 7.02 -24.79 -4.48
CA PRO A 271 7.89 -25.55 -3.60
C PRO A 271 7.53 -25.31 -2.13
N LYS A 272 7.49 -26.40 -1.37
CA LYS A 272 7.26 -26.34 0.08
C LYS A 272 8.55 -25.89 0.74
N ASP A 273 8.44 -25.02 1.75
CA ASP A 273 9.57 -24.70 2.62
C ASP A 273 10.16 -26.02 3.14
N ALA A 274 11.41 -26.34 2.80
CA ALA A 274 12.09 -27.54 3.26
C ALA A 274 12.42 -27.48 4.78
N ASP A 275 12.02 -26.41 5.48
CA ASP A 275 12.42 -26.19 6.86
C ASP A 275 11.32 -25.54 7.71
N LYS A 276 10.40 -26.38 8.20
CA LYS A 276 9.59 -26.13 9.41
C LYS A 276 9.26 -27.43 10.14
N THR A 277 10.27 -28.07 10.73
CA THR A 277 10.13 -28.66 12.08
C THR A 277 10.42 -27.60 13.14
N ALA A 278 9.80 -26.44 13.00
CA ALA A 278 9.74 -25.42 14.05
C ALA A 278 8.27 -25.15 14.35
N ASN A 279 7.84 -25.74 15.46
CA ASN A 279 6.55 -25.56 16.12
C ASN A 279 5.98 -24.14 15.94
N PRO A 280 4.70 -23.97 15.61
CA PRO A 280 4.05 -22.69 15.84
C PRO A 280 4.05 -22.43 17.34
N ALA A 281 4.85 -21.44 17.78
CA ALA A 281 4.78 -20.95 19.15
C ALA A 281 3.30 -20.62 19.49
N PRO A 282 2.77 -21.10 20.62
CA PRO A 282 1.36 -20.93 20.94
C PRO A 282 1.03 -19.43 21.06
N ALA A 283 -0.09 -19.06 20.45
CA ALA A 283 -0.71 -17.77 20.62
C ALA A 283 -0.85 -17.46 22.12
N LYS A 284 -0.18 -16.40 22.59
CA LYS A 284 -0.49 -15.80 23.89
C LYS A 284 -1.91 -15.23 23.83
N LYS A 285 -2.88 -16.00 24.28
CA LYS A 285 -4.10 -15.49 24.90
C LYS A 285 -3.75 -15.02 26.31
N GLU A 286 -4.17 -13.79 26.61
CA GLU A 286 -4.69 -13.28 27.88
C GLU A 286 -4.12 -11.91 28.26
N MET A 287 -4.96 -10.89 28.10
CA MET A 287 -5.34 -10.07 29.25
C MET A 287 -6.87 -10.06 29.29
N VAL A 288 -7.41 -10.95 30.14
CA VAL A 288 -8.77 -10.86 30.66
C VAL A 288 -8.84 -9.56 31.46
N ARG A 289 -9.72 -8.63 31.04
CA ARG A 289 -10.25 -7.62 31.95
C ARG A 289 -11.41 -8.27 32.67
N GLU A 290 -11.17 -8.55 33.94
CA GLU A 290 -12.16 -8.99 34.90
C GLU A 290 -13.18 -7.86 35.10
N ALA A 291 -14.39 -8.09 34.62
CA ALA A 291 -15.55 -7.27 34.91
C ALA A 291 -16.13 -7.73 36.26
N VAL A 292 -15.85 -6.96 37.31
CA VAL A 292 -16.60 -7.07 38.56
C VAL A 292 -17.89 -6.25 38.40
N VAL A 293 -18.97 -7.00 38.32
CA VAL A 293 -20.35 -6.77 38.76
C VAL A 293 -20.62 -5.41 39.43
N GLY A 294 -21.62 -4.70 38.91
CA GLY A 294 -22.25 -3.58 39.59
C GLY A 294 -23.42 -3.04 38.78
N ASP A 295 -24.54 -3.75 38.79
CA ASP A 295 -25.83 -3.23 38.33
C ASP A 295 -26.72 -3.08 39.57
N THR A 296 -27.03 -1.85 39.97
CA THR A 296 -28.36 -1.40 40.42
C THR A 296 -28.33 0.02 41.01
N SER A 297 -29.09 0.89 40.35
CA SER A 297 -30.02 1.92 40.89
C SER A 297 -29.55 2.95 41.94
N GLY A 298 -29.81 4.22 41.63
CA GLY A 298 -30.23 5.20 42.65
C GLY A 298 -29.57 6.58 42.57
N SER A 299 -30.22 7.54 41.92
CA SER A 299 -30.15 8.98 42.27
C SER A 299 -30.65 9.18 43.72
N PRO A 300 -30.39 10.28 44.47
CA PRO A 300 -30.11 11.65 43.98
C PRO A 300 -29.13 12.52 44.82
N SER A 301 -28.87 13.73 44.29
CA SER A 301 -28.67 15.03 44.97
C SER A 301 -27.73 15.17 46.17
N GLY A 302 -26.83 16.17 46.13
CA GLY A 302 -26.18 16.66 47.35
C GLY A 302 -25.10 17.72 47.13
N THR A 303 -25.48 18.96 47.38
CA THR A 303 -24.72 20.22 47.36
C THR A 303 -23.58 20.29 48.41
N SER A 304 -22.65 21.25 48.18
CA SER A 304 -21.74 21.92 49.14
C SER A 304 -20.40 21.23 49.42
N SER A 305 -19.32 21.88 49.87
CA SER A 305 -18.80 23.25 49.85
C SER A 305 -17.55 23.21 50.74
N ALA A 306 -16.45 23.79 50.28
CA ALA A 306 -15.39 24.51 51.03
C ALA A 306 -14.75 23.95 52.34
N GLY A 307 -13.46 24.26 52.51
CA GLY A 307 -12.73 24.18 53.79
C GLY A 307 -11.43 23.37 53.67
N THR A 308 -10.27 23.90 53.25
CA THR A 308 -9.36 24.87 53.91
C THR A 308 -8.36 24.21 54.88
N GLU A 309 -7.07 24.32 54.51
CA GLU A 309 -5.81 24.42 55.31
C GLU A 309 -5.50 23.30 56.35
N ALA A 310 -4.25 22.87 56.63
CA ALA A 310 -2.98 23.57 56.67
C ALA A 310 -1.75 22.61 56.58
N THR A 311 -0.66 23.15 55.99
CA THR A 311 0.81 22.99 56.24
C THR A 311 1.29 22.13 57.42
N THR A 312 2.40 21.37 57.38
CA THR A 312 3.84 21.65 57.10
C THR A 312 4.58 20.31 56.80
N GLU A 313 5.70 20.15 56.08
CA GLU A 313 7.06 20.73 56.21
C GLU A 313 7.87 20.56 54.89
N LYS A 314 8.87 21.43 54.71
CA LYS A 314 9.88 21.54 53.63
C LYS A 314 11.28 21.39 54.29
N PRO A 315 12.44 21.55 53.62
CA PRO A 315 12.88 21.23 52.25
C PRO A 315 14.34 20.69 52.20
N LYS A 316 14.90 20.43 51.01
CA LYS A 316 16.33 20.69 50.74
C LYS A 316 16.54 21.08 49.27
N LYS A 317 17.05 22.30 49.04
CA LYS A 317 17.46 22.87 47.76
C LYS A 317 18.85 23.49 47.90
N GLU A 318 19.65 23.30 46.84
CA GLU A 318 20.52 24.27 46.15
C GLU A 318 21.38 25.25 46.98
N LYS A 319 22.69 25.19 46.75
CA LYS A 319 23.69 26.16 47.23
C LYS A 319 23.85 27.33 46.25
N LYS A 320 23.83 28.55 46.78
CA LYS A 320 24.40 29.80 46.22
C LYS A 320 25.50 30.32 47.17
N ALA A 321 26.53 30.94 46.62
CA ALA A 321 27.25 32.13 47.12
C ALA A 321 28.26 32.51 46.02
N SER A 322 28.53 33.75 45.66
CA SER A 322 28.74 34.99 46.42
C SER A 322 28.55 36.18 45.44
N MET A 323 28.47 37.46 45.77
CA MET A 323 28.84 38.22 46.95
C MET A 323 28.11 39.58 46.87
N LEU A 324 27.63 40.07 48.01
CA LEU A 324 27.03 41.39 48.20
C LEU A 324 28.12 42.40 48.61
N LEU A 325 27.84 43.68 48.36
CA LEU A 325 28.49 44.92 48.88
C LEU A 325 29.56 45.58 47.99
N LYS A 326 29.11 46.52 47.16
CA LYS A 326 29.76 47.84 47.12
C LYS A 326 28.71 48.94 47.12
N LYS A 327 28.82 49.77 48.16
CA LYS A 327 27.99 50.90 48.54
C LYS A 327 28.00 52.00 47.48
N LEU A 328 26.83 52.64 47.33
CA LEU A 328 26.60 54.09 47.23
C LEU A 328 27.80 54.96 46.82
N LYS A 329 27.73 55.57 45.63
CA LYS A 329 28.07 56.99 45.42
C LYS A 329 27.41 57.54 44.15
N ASP A 330 26.73 58.68 44.35
CA ASP A 330 26.38 59.76 43.41
C ASP A 330 25.35 59.42 42.31
N LYS A 331 24.05 59.75 42.41
CA LYS A 331 23.34 61.04 42.62
C LYS A 331 23.56 62.03 41.45
N VAL A 332 22.45 62.29 40.75
CA VAL A 332 22.10 63.51 39.97
C VAL A 332 22.84 63.75 38.64
N ASN A 333 22.13 63.54 37.52
CA ASN A 333 21.84 64.63 36.57
C ASN A 333 20.82 64.16 35.51
N ASN A 334 19.63 64.77 35.60
CA ASN A 334 18.51 64.91 34.66
C ASN A 334 17.93 63.70 33.93
#